data_AF-A0A310SEH7-F1
#
_entry.id   AF-A0A310SEH7-F1
#
_cell.length_a   1.000
_cell.length_b   1.000
_cell.length_c   1.000
_cell.angle_alpha   90.00
_cell.angle_beta   90.00
_cell.angle_gamma   90.00
#
_symmetry.space_group_name_H-M   'P 1'
#
loop_
_entity.id
_entity.type
_entity.pdbx_description
1 polymer ?
#
loop_
_entity_poly.entity_id
_entity_poly.type
_entity_poly.pdbx_seq_one_letter_code
_entity_poly.pdbx_strand_id
1 'polypeptide(L)'
;MRFSGRKFLIWLSLTFLFILIGRLIVNRVFYVPVVIIGTNDILIPKSYSSSQQEVQTGALAYAAGIYMAGLQTRNKSFCKWYHGLPNVLSYPASKITWTPEIGEKSPYRVLPFVLRGTEERNKLPQVTLCTHATADQVYGIVELARRWEGPLSLAIFTPGLDAGVAVALLDRACRCEPEMYKVSLCT
;
A
#
# COMPACT_ATOMS: atom_id res chain seq x y z
N MET A 1 45.74 42.04 -8.33
CA MET A 1 44.38 41.72 -7.82
C MET A 1 44.13 40.23 -7.95
N ARG A 2 44.32 39.47 -6.87
CA ARG A 2 44.05 38.03 -6.78
C ARG A 2 43.27 37.80 -5.49
N PHE A 3 42.41 36.77 -5.50
CA PHE A 3 41.52 36.30 -4.41
C PHE A 3 40.09 36.86 -4.39
N SER A 4 39.24 36.36 -5.30
CA SER A 4 37.78 36.38 -5.11
C SER A 4 37.05 35.08 -5.51
N GLY A 5 37.75 34.07 -6.08
CA GLY A 5 37.09 32.82 -6.50
C GLY A 5 36.84 31.81 -5.37
N ARG A 6 37.80 31.63 -4.45
CA ARG A 6 37.67 30.66 -3.34
C ARG A 6 36.59 31.07 -2.33
N LYS A 7 36.47 32.37 -2.03
CA LYS A 7 35.45 32.89 -1.12
C LYS A 7 34.03 32.72 -1.69
N PHE A 8 33.89 32.86 -3.01
CA PHE A 8 32.62 32.67 -3.71
C PHE A 8 32.16 31.20 -3.70
N LEU A 9 33.09 30.25 -3.96
CA LEU A 9 32.79 28.82 -3.89
C LEU A 9 32.41 28.35 -2.49
N ILE A 10 33.07 28.87 -1.45
CA ILE A 10 32.72 28.58 -0.05
C ILE A 10 31.32 29.10 0.27
N TRP A 11 30.96 30.29 -0.21
CA TRP A 11 29.65 30.87 0.01
C TRP A 11 28.54 30.06 -0.68
N LEU A 12 28.78 29.60 -1.91
CA LEU A 12 27.86 28.74 -2.66
C LEU A 12 27.66 27.37 -1.99
N SER A 13 28.72 26.80 -1.43
CA SER A 13 28.62 25.54 -0.67
C SER A 13 27.81 25.72 0.62
N LEU A 14 27.99 26.84 1.33
CA LEU A 14 27.24 27.15 2.55
C LEU A 14 25.76 27.38 2.25
N THR A 15 25.41 28.14 1.21
CA THR A 15 24.01 28.36 0.84
C THR A 15 23.31 27.06 0.44
N PHE A 16 23.98 26.19 -0.31
CA PHE A 16 23.44 24.87 -0.65
C PHE A 16 23.21 23.99 0.59
N LEU A 17 24.14 24.01 1.55
CA LEU A 17 23.99 23.29 2.82
C LEU A 17 22.80 23.82 3.63
N PHE A 18 22.62 25.15 3.72
CA PHE A 18 21.47 25.75 4.40
C PHE A 18 20.14 25.40 3.73
N ILE A 19 20.10 25.30 2.39
CA ILE A 19 18.89 24.87 1.66
C ILE A 19 18.57 23.40 1.96
N LEU A 20 19.58 22.52 1.99
CA LEU A 20 19.40 21.11 2.35
C LEU A 20 18.90 20.95 3.79
N ILE A 21 19.49 21.68 4.73
CA ILE A 21 19.06 21.67 6.14
C ILE A 21 17.65 22.24 6.28
N GLY A 22 17.33 23.33 5.57
CA GLY A 22 15.99 23.92 5.54
C GLY A 22 14.93 22.92 5.05
N ARG A 23 15.21 22.19 3.95
CA ARG A 23 14.33 21.14 3.46
C ARG A 23 14.17 19.99 4.45
N LEU A 24 15.24 19.59 5.14
CA LEU A 24 15.19 18.55 6.18
C LEU A 24 14.36 19.00 7.39
N ILE A 25 14.46 20.27 7.80
CA ILE A 25 13.67 20.82 8.91
C ILE A 25 12.21 20.96 8.49
N VAL A 26 11.90 21.49 7.31
CA VAL A 26 10.52 21.59 6.81
C VAL A 26 9.89 20.20 6.68
N ASN A 27 10.61 19.23 6.12
CA ASN A 27 10.17 17.83 6.06
C ASN A 27 10.08 17.15 7.44
N ARG A 28 10.66 17.71 8.51
CA ARG A 28 10.47 17.22 9.90
C ARG A 28 9.35 17.96 10.63
N VAL A 29 9.19 19.26 10.40
CA VAL A 29 8.18 20.11 11.05
C VAL A 29 6.77 19.80 10.53
N PHE A 30 6.62 19.34 9.29
CA PHE A 30 5.34 18.82 8.78
C PHE A 30 4.95 17.43 9.33
N TYR A 31 5.80 16.79 10.14
CA TYR A 31 5.48 15.54 10.85
C TYR A 31 5.27 15.73 12.36
N VAL A 32 5.16 16.96 12.84
CA VAL A 32 4.68 17.22 14.20
C VAL A 32 3.18 17.53 14.11
N PRO A 33 2.29 16.63 14.53
CA PRO A 33 0.87 16.93 14.53
C PRO A 33 0.61 17.99 15.61
N VAL A 34 0.30 19.20 15.17
CA VAL A 34 -0.25 20.24 16.05
C VAL A 34 -1.68 19.80 16.41
N VAL A 35 -1.80 19.05 17.51
CA VAL A 35 -3.10 18.78 18.13
C VAL A 35 -3.30 19.81 19.24
N ILE A 36 -3.99 20.89 18.93
CA ILE A 36 -4.58 21.78 19.93
C ILE A 36 -5.90 21.12 20.33
N ILE A 37 -5.91 20.40 21.45
CA ILE A 37 -7.12 19.85 22.06
C ILE A 37 -7.78 20.97 22.87
N GLY A 38 -8.87 21.52 22.34
CA GLY A 38 -9.88 22.21 23.14
C GLY A 38 -10.70 21.16 23.88
N THR A 39 -10.61 21.19 25.21
CA THR A 39 -11.45 20.44 26.15
C THR A 39 -12.93 20.78 25.97
N ASN A 40 -13.80 19.76 25.95
CA ASN A 40 -15.03 19.68 26.76
C ASN A 40 -15.76 18.35 26.50
N ASP A 41 -15.72 17.50 27.52
CA ASP A 41 -16.70 16.52 28.02
C ASP A 41 -17.88 16.11 27.14
N ILE A 42 -18.05 14.79 26.96
CA ILE A 42 -19.35 14.07 27.07
C ILE A 42 -19.06 12.62 27.50
N LEU A 43 -19.55 12.27 28.69
CA LEU A 43 -19.64 10.92 29.25
C LEU A 43 -20.78 10.14 28.58
N ILE A 44 -20.48 8.97 28.00
CA ILE A 44 -21.49 7.92 27.73
C ILE A 44 -20.91 6.57 28.16
N PRO A 45 -21.43 5.93 29.23
CA PRO A 45 -21.00 4.61 29.63
C PRO A 45 -21.82 3.56 28.86
N LYS A 46 -21.15 2.66 28.13
CA LYS A 46 -21.77 1.39 27.74
C LYS A 46 -20.80 0.25 27.96
N SER A 47 -21.18 -0.57 28.93
CA SER A 47 -20.52 -1.79 29.39
C SER A 47 -20.46 -2.85 28.28
N TYR A 48 -19.26 -3.20 27.84
CA TYR A 48 -18.94 -4.51 27.30
C TYR A 48 -17.61 -4.96 27.88
N SER A 49 -17.69 -6.00 28.72
CA SER A 49 -16.53 -6.70 29.27
C SER A 49 -15.84 -7.50 28.17
N SER A 50 -14.66 -7.08 27.77
CA SER A 50 -13.67 -7.95 27.16
C SER A 50 -12.31 -7.57 27.73
N SER A 51 -11.67 -8.49 28.44
CA SER A 51 -10.33 -8.29 28.98
C SER A 51 -9.32 -8.22 27.83
N GLN A 52 -9.13 -7.02 27.27
CA GLN A 52 -7.91 -6.70 26.55
C GLN A 52 -6.95 -6.14 27.58
N GLN A 53 -5.86 -6.88 27.76
CA GLN A 53 -4.72 -6.48 28.56
C GLN A 53 -4.17 -5.19 27.93
N GLU A 54 -4.54 -4.06 28.52
CA GLU A 54 -4.18 -2.71 28.11
C GLU A 54 -2.69 -2.51 28.37
N VAL A 55 -1.86 -2.97 27.44
CA VAL A 55 -0.47 -2.52 27.36
C VAL A 55 -0.54 -1.07 26.88
N GLN A 56 -0.40 -0.15 27.82
CA GLN A 56 -0.21 1.28 27.58
C GLN A 56 0.96 1.50 26.62
N THR A 57 0.64 1.51 25.34
CA THR A 57 1.51 1.97 24.26
C THR A 57 0.79 3.19 23.73
N GLY A 58 1.36 4.39 23.95
CA GLY A 58 0.75 5.65 23.49
C GLY A 58 0.25 5.49 22.05
N ALA A 59 -1.01 5.86 21.79
CA ALA A 59 -1.77 5.49 20.61
C ALA A 59 -0.94 5.62 19.32
N LEU A 60 -0.39 4.50 18.85
CA LEU A 60 0.28 4.44 17.56
C LEU A 60 -0.77 4.80 16.51
N ALA A 61 -0.46 5.78 15.65
CA ALA A 61 -1.31 6.12 14.52
C ALA A 61 -1.57 4.83 13.72
N TYR A 62 -2.85 4.50 13.51
CA TYR A 62 -3.21 3.30 12.78
C TYR A 62 -2.65 3.35 11.36
N ALA A 63 -1.93 2.30 10.97
CA ALA A 63 -1.44 2.10 9.62
C ALA A 63 -1.87 0.70 9.14
N ALA A 64 -2.43 0.64 7.93
CA ALA A 64 -2.84 -0.63 7.34
C ALA A 64 -1.64 -1.57 7.20
N GLY A 65 -1.80 -2.83 7.61
CA GLY A 65 -0.74 -3.82 7.56
C GLY A 65 0.31 -3.71 8.66
N ILE A 66 0.13 -2.84 9.67
CA ILE A 66 1.09 -2.71 10.79
C ILE A 66 1.29 -4.03 11.54
N TYR A 67 0.25 -4.88 11.60
CA TYR A 67 0.31 -6.20 12.22
C TYR A 67 1.24 -7.18 11.47
N MET A 68 1.59 -6.88 10.21
CA MET A 68 2.57 -7.65 9.43
C MET A 68 4.01 -7.16 9.58
N ALA A 69 4.23 -6.08 10.34
CA ALA A 69 5.56 -5.60 10.66
C ALA A 69 6.31 -6.66 11.49
N GLY A 70 7.55 -6.95 11.12
CA GLY A 70 8.37 -7.96 11.80
C GLY A 70 8.00 -9.42 11.53
N LEU A 71 6.88 -9.71 10.85
CA LEU A 71 6.55 -11.08 10.44
C LEU A 71 7.53 -11.57 9.36
N GLN A 72 8.01 -12.79 9.55
CA GLN A 72 8.80 -13.49 8.55
C GLN A 72 7.89 -14.10 7.49
N THR A 73 8.24 -13.88 6.22
CA THR A 73 7.47 -14.37 5.09
C THR A 73 7.52 -15.90 5.05
N ARG A 74 6.36 -16.53 4.78
CA ARG A 74 6.28 -17.98 4.63
C ARG A 74 6.82 -18.39 3.25
N ASN A 75 7.29 -19.63 3.15
CA ASN A 75 7.68 -20.24 1.87
C ASN A 75 6.45 -20.51 0.97
N LYS A 76 5.27 -20.69 1.58
CA LYS A 76 4.01 -20.92 0.88
C LYS A 76 3.25 -19.61 0.70
N SER A 77 2.80 -19.35 -0.53
CA SER A 77 1.90 -18.24 -0.88
C SER A 77 0.44 -18.69 -0.78
N PHE A 78 -0.44 -17.82 -0.30
CA PHE A 78 -1.90 -17.95 -0.33
C PHE A 78 -2.50 -17.46 -1.65
N CYS A 79 -1.69 -16.88 -2.53
CA CYS A 79 -2.10 -16.39 -3.83
C CYS A 79 -1.50 -17.23 -4.95
N LYS A 80 -2.24 -17.36 -6.05
CA LYS A 80 -1.73 -17.89 -7.31
C LYS A 80 -1.36 -16.75 -8.24
N TRP A 81 -0.08 -16.68 -8.58
CA TRP A 81 0.46 -15.69 -9.50
C TRP A 81 0.38 -16.14 -10.96
N TYR A 82 0.28 -15.15 -11.85
CA TYR A 82 0.27 -15.34 -13.31
C TYR A 82 1.28 -14.41 -13.97
N HIS A 83 1.47 -14.59 -15.29
CA HIS A 83 2.35 -13.73 -16.11
C HIS A 83 3.79 -13.67 -15.59
N GLY A 84 4.31 -14.79 -15.06
CA GLY A 84 5.68 -14.92 -14.54
C GLY A 84 5.97 -14.20 -13.21
N LEU A 85 4.96 -13.52 -12.64
CA LEU A 85 5.06 -12.87 -11.34
C LEU A 85 5.12 -13.89 -10.18
N PRO A 86 5.67 -13.51 -9.01
CA PRO A 86 6.23 -12.19 -8.67
C PRO A 86 7.66 -11.98 -9.18
N ASN A 87 8.27 -12.97 -9.84
CA ASN A 87 9.70 -12.94 -10.17
C ASN A 87 10.00 -12.08 -11.41
N VAL A 88 9.36 -12.36 -12.54
CA VAL A 88 9.62 -11.67 -13.81
C VAL A 88 8.31 -11.50 -14.56
N LEU A 89 7.92 -10.25 -14.83
CA LEU A 89 6.72 -9.94 -15.60
C LEU A 89 6.90 -10.39 -17.05
N SER A 90 6.12 -11.39 -17.47
CA SER A 90 6.18 -11.97 -18.81
C SER A 90 4.78 -12.39 -19.25
N TYR A 91 4.30 -11.78 -20.33
CA TYR A 91 3.02 -12.09 -20.95
C TYR A 91 3.05 -11.77 -22.45
N PRO A 92 2.27 -12.47 -23.29
CA PRO A 92 2.10 -12.08 -24.68
C PRO A 92 1.17 -10.87 -24.80
N ALA A 93 1.36 -10.07 -25.84
CA ALA A 93 0.55 -8.86 -26.08
C ALA A 93 -0.97 -9.13 -26.14
N SER A 94 -1.38 -10.34 -26.53
CA SER A 94 -2.79 -10.77 -26.58
C SER A 94 -3.47 -10.88 -25.21
N LYS A 95 -2.72 -10.86 -24.10
CA LYS A 95 -3.27 -10.84 -22.74
C LYS A 95 -3.61 -9.44 -22.25
N ILE A 96 -3.12 -8.40 -22.91
CA ILE A 96 -3.48 -7.03 -22.59
C ILE A 96 -4.85 -6.74 -23.19
N THR A 97 -5.74 -6.19 -22.37
CA THR A 97 -7.04 -5.69 -22.79
C THR A 97 -7.11 -4.18 -22.67
N TRP A 98 -8.04 -3.59 -23.42
CA TRP A 98 -8.38 -2.18 -23.30
C TRP A 98 -9.26 -1.92 -22.08
N THR A 99 -9.33 -0.66 -21.63
CA THR A 99 -10.27 -0.32 -20.56
C THR A 99 -11.70 -0.50 -21.07
N PRO A 100 -12.61 -1.11 -20.30
CA PRO A 100 -13.98 -1.38 -20.75
C PRO A 100 -14.75 -0.12 -21.20
N GLU A 101 -14.47 1.02 -20.58
CA GLU A 101 -15.26 2.25 -20.76
C GLU A 101 -14.85 3.05 -22.00
N ILE A 102 -13.54 3.06 -22.33
CA ILE A 102 -12.97 3.93 -23.38
C ILE A 102 -12.44 3.10 -24.56
N GLY A 103 -12.11 1.82 -24.34
CA GLY A 103 -11.55 0.95 -25.36
C GLY A 103 -10.19 1.44 -25.85
N GLU A 104 -9.98 1.36 -27.17
CA GLU A 104 -8.69 1.62 -27.83
C GLU A 104 -8.18 3.06 -27.67
N LYS A 105 -9.08 4.00 -27.39
CA LYS A 105 -8.73 5.42 -27.21
C LYS A 105 -8.08 5.70 -25.84
N SER A 106 -8.10 4.72 -24.94
CA SER A 106 -7.56 4.88 -23.60
C SER A 106 -6.03 4.93 -23.62
N PRO A 107 -5.39 5.83 -22.86
CA PRO A 107 -3.95 5.77 -22.65
C PRO A 107 -3.55 4.60 -21.74
N TYR A 108 -4.52 3.95 -21.08
CA TYR A 108 -4.29 2.85 -20.15
C TYR A 108 -4.52 1.49 -20.78
N ARG A 109 -3.87 0.49 -20.21
CA ARG A 109 -3.97 -0.92 -20.57
C ARG A 109 -4.27 -1.71 -19.32
N VAL A 110 -5.01 -2.80 -19.49
CA VAL A 110 -5.37 -3.71 -18.39
C VAL A 110 -4.74 -5.06 -18.66
N LEU A 111 -3.97 -5.55 -17.70
CA LEU A 111 -3.47 -6.91 -17.61
C LEU A 111 -4.34 -7.65 -16.58
N PRO A 112 -5.33 -8.45 -17.03
CA PRO A 112 -6.21 -9.15 -16.14
C PRO A 112 -5.52 -10.35 -15.48
N PHE A 113 -6.05 -10.74 -14.32
CA PHE A 113 -5.70 -11.97 -13.60
C PHE A 113 -4.21 -12.10 -13.24
N VAL A 114 -3.55 -10.99 -12.90
CA VAL A 114 -2.17 -10.98 -12.38
C VAL A 114 -2.03 -11.86 -11.14
N LEU A 115 -3.05 -11.84 -10.29
CA LEU A 115 -3.14 -12.62 -9.08
C LEU A 115 -4.55 -13.19 -8.97
N ARG A 116 -4.66 -14.46 -8.58
CA ARG A 116 -5.94 -15.12 -8.28
C ARG A 116 -5.87 -15.80 -6.93
N GLY A 117 -6.95 -15.69 -6.19
CA GLY A 117 -7.18 -16.44 -4.97
C GLY A 117 -7.12 -17.95 -5.20
N THR A 118 -6.69 -18.71 -4.20
CA THR A 118 -6.54 -20.17 -4.29
C THR A 118 -7.82 -20.94 -3.97
N GLU A 119 -8.86 -20.29 -3.44
CA GLU A 119 -10.09 -20.98 -3.03
C GLU A 119 -11.10 -21.16 -4.17
N GLU A 120 -11.82 -22.28 -4.09
CA GLU A 120 -12.93 -22.58 -4.98
C GLU A 120 -14.11 -21.66 -4.65
N ARG A 121 -14.63 -20.96 -5.67
CA ARG A 121 -15.76 -20.02 -5.54
C ARG A 121 -16.98 -20.58 -4.83
N ASN A 122 -17.14 -21.91 -4.82
CA ASN A 122 -18.29 -22.59 -4.24
C ASN A 122 -18.26 -22.66 -2.71
N LYS A 123 -17.12 -22.33 -2.07
CA LYS A 123 -16.96 -22.31 -0.60
C LYS A 123 -17.15 -20.92 0.00
N LEU A 124 -17.18 -19.89 -0.84
CA LEU A 124 -17.34 -18.51 -0.43
C LEU A 124 -18.75 -18.00 -0.72
N PRO A 125 -19.23 -16.97 0.01
CA PRO A 125 -20.46 -16.27 -0.33
C PRO A 125 -20.47 -15.82 -1.81
N GLN A 126 -21.64 -15.85 -2.45
CA GLN A 126 -21.79 -15.47 -3.86
C GLN A 126 -21.66 -13.96 -4.13
N VAL A 127 -21.38 -13.15 -3.11
CA VAL A 127 -21.23 -11.70 -3.20
C VAL A 127 -19.74 -11.35 -3.27
N THR A 128 -19.32 -10.75 -4.38
CA THR A 128 -17.95 -10.27 -4.57
C THR A 128 -17.87 -8.79 -4.27
N LEU A 129 -16.94 -8.38 -3.39
CA LEU A 129 -16.61 -6.97 -3.22
C LEU A 129 -15.60 -6.57 -4.30
N CYS A 130 -15.99 -5.59 -5.11
CA CYS A 130 -15.16 -5.02 -6.18
C CYS A 130 -14.62 -3.66 -5.73
N THR A 131 -13.31 -3.46 -5.80
CA THR A 131 -12.69 -2.19 -5.44
C THR A 131 -11.44 -1.91 -6.28
N HIS A 132 -10.87 -0.73 -6.10
CA HIS A 132 -9.64 -0.30 -6.75
C HIS A 132 -8.65 0.25 -5.72
N ALA A 133 -7.37 0.27 -6.08
CA ALA A 133 -6.29 0.84 -5.28
C ALA A 133 -5.17 1.38 -6.17
N THR A 134 -4.31 2.20 -5.59
CA THR A 134 -2.97 2.49 -6.11
C THR A 134 -1.92 1.59 -5.45
N ALA A 135 -0.70 1.56 -5.97
CA ALA A 135 0.37 0.68 -5.47
C ALA A 135 0.67 0.88 -3.97
N ASP A 136 0.59 2.12 -3.47
CA ASP A 136 0.80 2.49 -2.05
C ASP A 136 -0.35 2.07 -1.13
N GLN A 137 -1.52 1.75 -1.68
CA GLN A 137 -2.72 1.36 -0.93
C GLN A 137 -2.90 -0.16 -0.80
N VAL A 138 -1.95 -0.97 -1.29
CA VAL A 138 -2.01 -2.44 -1.25
C VAL A 138 -2.33 -2.98 0.16
N TYR A 139 -1.76 -2.40 1.22
CA TYR A 139 -2.08 -2.87 2.57
C TYR A 139 -3.48 -2.51 3.06
N GLY A 140 -4.12 -1.48 2.50
CA GLY A 140 -5.55 -1.24 2.72
C GLY A 140 -6.41 -2.41 2.22
N ILE A 141 -6.02 -3.03 1.11
CA ILE A 141 -6.68 -4.24 0.59
C ILE A 141 -6.47 -5.43 1.52
N VAL A 142 -5.29 -5.57 2.09
CA VAL A 142 -5.03 -6.64 3.07
C VAL A 142 -5.96 -6.50 4.27
N GLU A 143 -6.16 -5.28 4.76
CA GLU A 143 -7.13 -5.01 5.82
C GLU A 143 -8.58 -5.32 5.40
N LEU A 144 -8.95 -5.05 4.14
CA LEU A 144 -10.25 -5.45 3.60
C LEU A 144 -10.39 -6.98 3.52
N ALA A 145 -9.36 -7.69 3.05
CA ALA A 145 -9.34 -9.15 2.97
C ALA A 145 -9.58 -9.79 4.34
N ARG A 146 -9.02 -9.22 5.41
CA ARG A 146 -9.23 -9.73 6.77
C ARG A 146 -10.66 -9.57 7.29
N ARG A 147 -11.40 -8.58 6.80
CA ARG A 147 -12.73 -8.21 7.32
C ARG A 147 -13.88 -8.67 6.44
N TRP A 148 -13.64 -8.82 5.13
CA TRP A 148 -14.65 -9.23 4.17
C TRP A 148 -14.69 -10.75 4.04
N GLU A 149 -15.85 -11.37 4.21
CA GLU A 149 -15.99 -12.84 4.17
C GLU A 149 -16.06 -13.41 2.75
N GLY A 150 -16.47 -12.61 1.76
CA GLY A 150 -16.64 -13.04 0.38
C GLY A 150 -15.37 -12.94 -0.49
N PRO A 151 -15.50 -13.25 -1.79
CA PRO A 151 -14.45 -12.96 -2.76
C PRO A 151 -14.19 -11.46 -2.89
N LEU A 152 -12.93 -11.11 -3.19
CA LEU A 152 -12.50 -9.74 -3.48
C LEU A 152 -11.96 -9.65 -4.90
N SER A 153 -12.48 -8.69 -5.67
CA SER A 153 -11.96 -8.33 -6.99
C SER A 153 -11.34 -6.94 -6.92
N LEU A 154 -10.06 -6.85 -7.23
CA LEU A 154 -9.28 -5.63 -7.11
C LEU A 154 -8.68 -5.21 -8.45
N ALA A 155 -8.79 -3.92 -8.77
CA ALA A 155 -8.00 -3.28 -9.81
C ALA A 155 -6.89 -2.42 -9.17
N ILE A 156 -5.63 -2.59 -9.56
CA ILE A 156 -4.54 -1.70 -9.10
C ILE A 156 -4.04 -0.83 -10.24
N PHE A 157 -4.21 0.48 -10.07
CA PHE A 157 -3.60 1.46 -10.94
C PHE A 157 -2.10 1.60 -10.64
N THR A 158 -1.27 1.24 -11.62
CA THR A 158 0.20 1.20 -11.47
C THR A 158 0.93 1.85 -12.66
N PRO A 159 1.02 3.19 -12.70
CA PRO A 159 1.74 3.87 -13.77
C PRO A 159 3.26 3.66 -13.63
N GLY A 160 3.94 3.44 -14.75
CA GLY A 160 5.41 3.41 -14.80
C GLY A 160 6.04 2.35 -13.89
N LEU A 161 6.82 2.80 -12.90
CA LEU A 161 7.57 1.92 -11.99
C LEU A 161 6.73 1.38 -10.82
N ASP A 162 5.51 1.89 -10.62
CA ASP A 162 4.64 1.52 -9.51
C ASP A 162 4.18 0.06 -9.58
N ALA A 163 4.23 -0.56 -10.77
CA ALA A 163 3.90 -1.97 -10.97
C ALA A 163 4.82 -2.89 -10.16
N GLY A 164 6.12 -2.58 -10.11
CA GLY A 164 7.08 -3.35 -9.32
C GLY A 164 6.84 -3.21 -7.81
N VAL A 165 6.48 -2.00 -7.37
CA VAL A 165 6.12 -1.72 -5.97
C VAL A 165 4.87 -2.50 -5.57
N ALA A 166 3.81 -2.45 -6.40
CA ALA A 166 2.58 -3.20 -6.15
C ALA A 166 2.83 -4.71 -6.07
N VAL A 167 3.61 -5.28 -6.99
CA VAL A 167 3.98 -6.71 -6.98
C VAL A 167 4.72 -7.07 -5.70
N ALA A 168 5.70 -6.27 -5.28
CA ALA A 168 6.48 -6.54 -4.06
C ALA A 168 5.61 -6.51 -2.79
N LEU A 169 4.73 -5.51 -2.68
CA LEU A 169 3.80 -5.38 -1.55
C LEU A 169 2.77 -6.54 -1.54
N LEU A 170 2.26 -6.92 -2.70
CA LEU A 170 1.33 -8.05 -2.84
C LEU A 170 2.02 -9.39 -2.55
N ASP A 171 3.26 -9.63 -3.00
CA ASP A 171 3.98 -10.89 -2.67
C ASP A 171 4.18 -11.03 -1.17
N ARG A 172 4.53 -9.93 -0.49
CA ARG A 172 4.59 -9.92 0.97
C ARG A 172 3.22 -10.21 1.60
N ALA A 173 2.17 -9.56 1.14
CA ALA A 173 0.81 -9.80 1.62
C ALA A 173 0.40 -11.28 1.45
N CYS A 174 0.62 -11.85 0.26
CA CYS A 174 0.28 -13.23 -0.07
C CYS A 174 1.06 -14.28 0.74
N ARG A 175 2.22 -13.93 1.31
CA ARG A 175 3.02 -14.82 2.16
C ARG A 175 2.73 -14.65 3.65
N CYS A 176 2.19 -13.49 4.05
CA CYS A 176 1.97 -13.15 5.45
C CYS A 176 0.50 -13.27 5.87
N GLU A 177 -0.45 -12.96 4.99
CA GLU A 177 -1.89 -12.91 5.31
C GLU A 177 -2.64 -14.07 4.64
N PRO A 178 -3.12 -15.07 5.41
CA PRO A 178 -3.96 -16.15 4.92
C PRO A 178 -5.16 -15.67 4.10
N GLU A 179 -5.86 -14.63 4.55
CA GLU A 179 -7.11 -14.13 3.94
C GLU A 179 -6.92 -13.60 2.52
N MET A 180 -5.68 -13.47 2.03
CA MET A 180 -5.39 -13.19 0.62
C MET A 180 -5.85 -14.30 -0.33
N TYR A 181 -6.17 -15.49 0.17
CA TYR A 181 -6.66 -16.62 -0.63
C TYR A 181 -7.92 -16.34 -1.44
N LYS A 182 -8.69 -15.29 -1.11
CA LYS A 182 -9.96 -14.91 -1.78
C LYS A 182 -9.83 -13.66 -2.66
N VAL A 183 -8.63 -13.09 -2.77
CA VAL A 183 -8.37 -11.87 -3.56
C VAL A 183 -8.01 -12.24 -5.00
N SER A 184 -8.63 -11.57 -5.96
CA SER A 184 -8.27 -11.64 -7.38
C SER A 184 -7.97 -10.24 -7.92
N LEU A 185 -6.97 -10.15 -8.79
CA LEU A 185 -6.37 -8.88 -9.22
C LEU A 185 -6.36 -8.73 -10.74
N CYS A 186 -6.71 -7.53 -11.20
CA CYS A 186 -6.36 -7.00 -12.52
C CYS A 186 -5.48 -5.74 -12.33
N THR A 187 -4.52 -5.49 -13.20
CA THR A 187 -3.66 -4.29 -13.14
C THR A 187 -3.70 -3.55 -14.44
#